data_AF-A0A4Q2YTV1-F1
#
_entry.id   AF-A0A4Q2YTV1-F1
#
_cell.length_a   1.000
_cell.length_b   1.000
_cell.length_c   1.000
_cell.angle_alpha   90.00
_cell.angle_beta   90.00
_cell.angle_gamma   90.00
#
_symmetry.space_group_name_H-M   'P 1'
#
loop_
_entity.id
_entity.type
_entity.pdbx_description
1 polymer ?
#
loop_
_entity_poly.entity_id
_entity_poly.type
_entity_poly.pdbx_seq_one_letter_code
_entity_poly.pdbx_strand_id
1 'polypeptide(L)'
;MSRIVSAHREPEDEECARLGRVSSGALGAVLLLGLMPAAHGDDVEDMKQALATMEQTIAELKTRIAVLEEEKSAEKAKPRPVQSHHSPAPEPTPAPAPAITNAIAVAPQPGSAGTASHVRDYDGFQDLQQAAPRPENKPLDPELKGFVLIPGTDTMFKIGGSARVDAIGDFADNGNPNQFVPSTIPVGGQPGFGGDERATIHGKGTRISLEIRRPTDALGNLRIYNENDFFGDSTSNAMTFRVRHFYGQAWNFLIGQTFSGFMNPDAWPDVLDYQGPAGILNRRQAQVRYTQPLWEGCGEGHAYISLEYPESDILDSTLPANSEVRSTTPDVVIGGRWEGDVGNLQLAGIGRSLGFESDTGPEGDTVGWGIS
;
A
#
# COMPACT_ATOMS: atom_id res chain seq x y z
N MET A 1 -33.85 -41.19 -20.30
CA MET A 1 -32.61 -40.53 -20.75
C MET A 1 -32.17 -39.56 -19.66
N SER A 2 -31.28 -39.99 -18.77
CA SER A 2 -30.70 -39.13 -17.73
C SER A 2 -29.20 -39.09 -18.00
N ARG A 3 -28.68 -37.93 -18.44
CA ARG A 3 -27.24 -37.70 -18.62
C ARG A 3 -26.73 -37.09 -17.32
N ILE A 4 -26.03 -37.91 -16.53
CA ILE A 4 -25.14 -37.44 -15.47
C ILE A 4 -23.95 -36.81 -16.18
N VAL A 5 -23.82 -35.48 -16.08
CA VAL A 5 -22.62 -34.77 -16.49
C VAL A 5 -21.62 -34.92 -15.35
N SER A 6 -20.64 -35.81 -15.54
CA SER A 6 -19.47 -35.92 -14.67
C SER A 6 -18.64 -34.66 -14.86
N ALA A 7 -18.53 -33.84 -13.82
CA ALA A 7 -17.57 -32.74 -13.78
C ALA A 7 -16.16 -33.33 -13.80
N HIS A 8 -15.40 -33.09 -14.86
CA HIS A 8 -13.96 -33.29 -14.89
C HIS A 8 -13.37 -32.17 -14.03
N ARG A 9 -12.76 -32.53 -12.90
CA ARG A 9 -11.99 -31.62 -12.07
C ARG A 9 -10.56 -31.62 -12.61
N GLU A 10 -10.00 -30.44 -12.84
CA GLU A 10 -8.64 -30.30 -13.39
C GLU A 10 -7.60 -30.90 -12.43
N PRO A 11 -6.47 -31.42 -12.93
CA PRO A 11 -5.48 -32.12 -12.10
C PRO A 11 -4.87 -31.26 -10.98
N GLU A 12 -4.83 -29.93 -11.13
CA GLU A 12 -4.29 -29.00 -10.12
C GLU A 12 -5.18 -28.91 -8.86
N ASP A 13 -6.50 -28.98 -9.01
CA ASP A 13 -7.47 -29.03 -7.90
C ASP A 13 -7.27 -30.26 -7.01
N GLU A 14 -6.88 -31.40 -7.62
CA GLU A 14 -6.69 -32.66 -6.91
C GLU A 14 -5.37 -32.68 -6.14
N GLU A 15 -4.35 -31.97 -6.62
CA GLU A 15 -3.06 -31.78 -5.94
C GLU A 15 -3.20 -30.85 -4.72
N CYS A 16 -3.91 -29.74 -4.84
CA CYS A 16 -4.22 -28.85 -3.72
C CYS A 16 -5.16 -29.51 -2.69
N ALA A 17 -6.14 -30.32 -3.13
CA ALA A 17 -7.01 -31.08 -2.22
C ALA A 17 -6.26 -32.23 -1.51
N ARG A 18 -5.26 -32.84 -2.16
CA ARG A 18 -4.37 -33.85 -1.53
C ARG A 18 -3.41 -33.20 -0.54
N LEU A 19 -2.83 -32.04 -0.87
CA LEU A 19 -2.01 -31.25 0.05
C LEU A 19 -2.82 -30.80 1.27
N GLY A 20 -4.09 -30.40 1.11
CA GLY A 20 -4.99 -30.06 2.21
C GLY A 20 -5.34 -31.23 3.16
N ARG A 21 -5.09 -32.49 2.77
CA ARG A 21 -5.23 -33.68 3.62
C ARG A 21 -3.90 -34.20 4.17
N VAL A 22 -2.77 -33.78 3.60
CA VAL A 22 -1.41 -34.13 4.06
C VAL A 22 -0.79 -32.99 4.89
N SER A 23 -1.38 -31.79 4.89
CA SER A 23 -0.89 -30.60 5.60
C SER A 23 -1.29 -30.50 7.09
N SER A 24 -1.86 -31.55 7.69
CA SER A 24 -1.82 -31.69 9.17
C SER A 24 -0.40 -31.99 9.69
N GLY A 25 0.59 -32.19 8.82
CA GLY A 25 1.99 -32.45 9.19
C GLY A 25 3.04 -31.47 8.65
N ALA A 26 2.64 -30.40 7.95
CA ALA A 26 3.58 -29.45 7.32
C ALA A 26 3.26 -27.97 7.62
N LEU A 27 2.60 -27.70 8.75
CA LEU A 27 2.49 -26.35 9.34
C LEU A 27 3.66 -26.05 10.29
N GLY A 28 4.84 -26.60 10.00
CA GLY A 28 6.03 -26.54 10.85
C GLY A 28 7.26 -26.24 10.03
N ALA A 29 7.31 -25.07 9.37
CA ALA A 29 8.55 -24.56 8.76
C ALA A 29 8.56 -23.02 8.53
N VAL A 30 7.81 -22.26 9.33
CA VAL A 30 8.12 -20.83 9.56
C VAL A 30 7.96 -20.58 11.06
N LEU A 31 8.87 -21.16 11.84
CA LEU A 31 9.04 -20.83 13.25
C LEU A 31 10.54 -20.76 13.56
N LEU A 32 11.20 -19.73 13.03
CA LEU A 32 12.55 -19.35 13.43
C LEU A 32 12.67 -17.83 13.26
N LEU A 33 12.27 -17.09 14.28
CA LEU A 33 12.87 -15.84 14.74
C LEU A 33 12.06 -15.30 15.93
N GLY A 34 12.66 -15.33 17.12
CA GLY A 34 12.04 -14.74 18.31
C GLY A 34 12.42 -15.33 19.67
N LEU A 35 13.65 -15.80 19.87
CA LEU A 35 14.24 -15.96 21.20
C LEU A 35 15.71 -15.55 21.06
N MET A 36 16.06 -14.36 21.54
CA MET A 36 17.45 -13.97 21.74
C MET A 36 17.91 -14.55 23.09
N PRO A 37 18.86 -15.49 23.14
CA PRO A 37 19.66 -15.68 24.34
C PRO A 37 20.79 -14.65 24.37
N ALA A 38 21.23 -14.30 25.57
CA ALA A 38 22.29 -13.34 25.82
C ALA A 38 23.56 -13.62 24.98
N ALA A 39 24.13 -12.56 24.42
CA ALA A 39 25.33 -12.57 23.59
C ALA A 39 26.47 -13.38 24.21
N HIS A 40 26.95 -14.38 23.47
CA HIS A 40 28.20 -15.07 23.74
C HIS A 40 29.27 -14.57 22.76
N GLY A 41 30.55 -14.65 23.15
CA GLY A 41 31.67 -14.00 22.46
C GLY A 41 31.89 -14.36 20.99
N ASP A 42 31.33 -15.48 20.53
CA ASP A 42 31.45 -15.96 19.15
C ASP A 42 30.61 -15.12 18.15
N ASP A 43 29.50 -14.50 18.59
CA ASP A 43 28.60 -13.70 17.72
C ASP A 43 29.26 -12.40 17.21
N VAL A 44 30.23 -11.87 17.96
CA VAL A 44 30.95 -10.64 17.59
C VAL A 44 31.96 -10.90 16.48
N GLU A 45 32.51 -12.11 16.41
CA GLU A 45 33.48 -12.49 15.39
C GLU A 45 32.79 -12.80 14.06
N ASP A 46 31.62 -13.44 14.10
CA ASP A 46 30.76 -13.63 12.93
C ASP A 46 30.23 -12.30 12.38
N MET A 47 29.88 -11.34 13.24
CA MET A 47 29.45 -10.01 12.80
C MET A 47 30.60 -9.20 12.18
N LYS A 48 31.84 -9.36 12.66
CA LYS A 48 33.03 -8.76 12.03
C LYS A 48 33.32 -9.35 10.66
N GLN A 49 33.14 -10.67 10.49
CA GLN A 49 33.29 -11.33 9.20
C GLN A 49 32.20 -10.91 8.21
N ALA A 50 30.97 -10.74 8.68
CA ALA A 50 29.87 -10.22 7.87
C ALA A 50 30.14 -8.78 7.39
N LEU A 51 30.64 -7.91 8.28
CA LEU A 51 31.02 -6.53 7.92
C LEU A 51 32.17 -6.49 6.91
N ALA A 52 33.21 -7.32 7.08
CA ALA A 52 34.31 -7.41 6.12
C ALA A 52 33.85 -7.89 4.73
N THR A 53 32.89 -8.83 4.69
CA THR A 53 32.29 -9.33 3.46
C THR A 53 31.42 -8.26 2.79
N MET A 54 30.67 -7.48 3.57
CA MET A 54 29.92 -6.33 3.08
C MET A 54 30.83 -5.25 2.49
N GLU A 55 31.95 -4.92 3.15
CA GLU A 55 32.90 -3.94 2.64
C GLU A 55 33.52 -4.36 1.31
N GLN A 56 33.86 -5.65 1.14
CA GLN A 56 34.34 -6.19 -0.13
C GLN A 56 33.27 -6.09 -1.22
N THR A 57 32.02 -6.41 -0.90
CA THR A 57 30.91 -6.34 -1.86
C THR A 57 30.66 -4.89 -2.30
N ILE A 58 30.74 -3.93 -1.37
CA ILE A 58 30.61 -2.50 -1.67
C ILE A 58 31.76 -2.01 -2.55
N ALA A 59 32.99 -2.45 -2.29
CA ALA A 59 34.14 -2.11 -3.13
C ALA A 59 33.97 -2.63 -4.56
N GLU A 60 33.53 -3.88 -4.72
CA GLU A 60 33.28 -4.50 -6.02
C GLU A 60 32.16 -3.79 -6.80
N LEU A 61 31.06 -3.45 -6.12
CA LEU A 61 29.96 -2.69 -6.71
C LEU A 61 30.39 -1.30 -7.17
N LYS A 62 31.23 -0.60 -6.40
CA LYS A 62 31.80 0.70 -6.79
C LYS A 62 32.65 0.60 -8.06
N THR A 63 33.48 -0.43 -8.17
CA THR A 63 34.29 -0.67 -9.38
C THR A 63 33.41 -0.95 -10.59
N ARG A 64 32.34 -1.74 -10.41
CA ARG A 64 31.40 -2.06 -11.50
C ARG A 64 30.62 -0.84 -11.98
N ILE A 65 30.24 0.07 -11.08
CA ILE A 65 29.60 1.33 -11.43
C ILE A 65 30.56 2.21 -12.24
N ALA A 66 31.84 2.31 -11.84
CA ALA A 66 32.81 3.13 -12.56
C ALA A 66 33.03 2.64 -14.02
N VAL A 67 33.11 1.32 -14.22
CA VAL A 67 33.23 0.72 -15.57
C VAL A 67 31.99 1.01 -16.42
N LEU A 68 30.79 0.88 -15.84
CA LEU A 68 29.53 1.15 -16.56
C LEU A 68 29.36 2.64 -16.91
N GLU A 69 29.81 3.54 -16.06
CA GLU A 69 29.83 4.98 -16.35
C GLU A 69 30.80 5.31 -17.48
N GLU A 70 31.95 4.64 -17.53
CA GLU A 70 32.94 4.79 -18.62
C GLU A 70 32.39 4.24 -19.95
N GLU A 71 31.77 3.05 -19.95
CA GLU A 71 31.12 2.48 -21.14
C GLU A 71 30.00 3.39 -21.70
N LYS A 72 29.17 3.94 -20.81
CA LYS A 72 28.09 4.86 -21.18
C LYS A 72 28.60 6.21 -21.70
N SER A 73 29.78 6.65 -21.23
CA SER A 73 30.43 7.86 -21.72
C SER A 73 31.04 7.66 -23.11
N ALA A 74 31.57 6.47 -23.40
CA ALA A 74 32.10 6.08 -24.72
C ALA A 74 30.98 5.94 -25.78
N GLU A 75 29.78 5.54 -25.38
CA GLU A 75 28.64 5.40 -26.29
C GLU A 75 28.03 6.75 -26.72
N LYS A 76 28.10 7.78 -25.87
CA LYS A 76 27.66 9.15 -26.19
C LYS A 76 28.57 9.91 -27.16
N ALA A 77 29.78 9.42 -27.42
CA ALA A 77 30.79 10.11 -28.23
C ALA A 77 30.74 9.80 -29.75
N LYS A 78 29.76 9.01 -30.24
CA LYS A 78 29.61 8.72 -31.69
C LYS A 78 28.78 9.82 -32.39
N PRO A 79 29.33 10.56 -33.38
CA PRO A 79 28.58 11.61 -34.07
C PRO A 79 27.62 11.06 -35.13
N ARG A 80 26.40 11.59 -35.16
CA ARG A 80 25.37 11.35 -36.20
C ARG A 80 25.43 12.49 -37.23
N PRO A 81 25.36 12.26 -38.55
CA PRO A 81 25.47 13.34 -39.54
C PRO A 81 24.21 14.21 -39.58
N VAL A 82 24.39 15.53 -39.59
CA VAL A 82 23.34 16.56 -39.72
C VAL A 82 23.28 17.01 -41.18
N GLN A 83 22.11 16.93 -41.81
CA GLN A 83 21.81 17.65 -43.06
C GLN A 83 21.11 18.97 -42.73
N SER A 84 21.56 20.04 -43.37
CA SER A 84 21.03 21.41 -43.30
C SER A 84 20.35 21.79 -44.60
N HIS A 85 19.33 22.68 -44.56
CA HIS A 85 19.00 23.76 -45.54
C HIS A 85 17.63 24.39 -45.13
N HIS A 86 17.61 25.63 -44.62
CA HIS A 86 17.29 26.92 -45.28
C HIS A 86 15.79 27.29 -45.38
N SER A 87 15.46 28.55 -45.02
CA SER A 87 14.21 29.31 -45.25
C SER A 87 14.60 30.79 -45.43
N PRO A 88 13.85 31.72 -46.11
CA PRO A 88 12.42 32.01 -45.83
C PRO A 88 11.48 32.54 -46.98
N ALA A 89 10.15 32.35 -46.77
CA ALA A 89 8.92 33.17 -47.09
C ALA A 89 8.54 33.64 -48.53
N PRO A 90 7.26 34.04 -48.85
CA PRO A 90 5.98 33.99 -48.11
C PRO A 90 4.77 33.31 -48.85
N GLU A 91 3.67 33.09 -48.11
CA GLU A 91 2.38 32.46 -48.50
C GLU A 91 1.52 33.21 -49.53
N PRO A 92 0.56 32.49 -50.16
CA PRO A 92 -0.85 32.90 -50.10
C PRO A 92 -1.79 31.77 -49.57
N THR A 93 -2.75 32.16 -48.73
CA THR A 93 -3.78 31.33 -48.06
C THR A 93 -5.00 31.02 -49.00
N PRO A 94 -5.98 30.16 -48.62
CA PRO A 94 -6.04 28.76 -49.04
C PRO A 94 -7.30 28.41 -49.88
N ALA A 95 -7.23 27.33 -50.67
CA ALA A 95 -8.40 26.65 -51.22
C ALA A 95 -8.89 25.53 -50.26
N PRO A 96 -10.18 25.13 -50.28
CA PRO A 96 -10.77 24.31 -49.24
C PRO A 96 -10.25 22.87 -49.27
N ALA A 97 -10.00 22.31 -48.08
CA ALA A 97 -9.50 20.95 -47.89
C ALA A 97 -10.47 19.89 -48.44
N PRO A 98 -9.97 18.82 -49.08
CA PRO A 98 -10.77 17.62 -49.33
C PRO A 98 -11.07 16.91 -48.01
N ALA A 99 -12.28 16.35 -47.93
CA ALA A 99 -12.77 15.61 -46.79
C ALA A 99 -11.81 14.48 -46.37
N ILE A 100 -11.38 14.51 -45.11
CA ILE A 100 -10.64 13.43 -44.50
C ILE A 100 -11.64 12.28 -44.28
N THR A 101 -11.52 11.26 -45.12
CA THR A 101 -12.08 9.93 -44.89
C THR A 101 -11.80 9.49 -43.46
N ASN A 102 -12.85 9.07 -42.75
CA ASN A 102 -12.78 8.44 -41.43
C ASN A 102 -11.71 7.35 -41.42
N ALA A 103 -10.51 7.68 -40.95
CA ALA A 103 -9.62 6.69 -40.41
C ALA A 103 -10.36 6.13 -39.19
N ILE A 104 -10.71 4.86 -39.26
CA ILE A 104 -11.15 4.09 -38.09
C ILE A 104 -9.98 4.22 -37.10
N ALA A 105 -10.15 5.10 -36.11
CA ALA A 105 -9.26 5.13 -34.97
C ALA A 105 -9.37 3.74 -34.35
N VAL A 106 -8.32 2.93 -34.50
CA VAL A 106 -8.14 1.75 -33.68
C VAL A 106 -8.16 2.28 -32.25
N ALA A 107 -9.26 2.04 -31.54
CA ALA A 107 -9.36 2.36 -30.13
C ALA A 107 -8.15 1.69 -29.47
N PRO A 108 -7.26 2.44 -28.81
CA PRO A 108 -6.14 1.84 -28.14
C PRO A 108 -6.73 0.96 -27.04
N GLN A 109 -6.63 -0.36 -27.23
CA GLN A 109 -7.04 -1.33 -26.22
C GLN A 109 -6.12 -1.12 -25.02
N PRO A 110 -6.64 -1.04 -23.78
CA PRO A 110 -5.80 -1.12 -22.60
C PRO A 110 -4.95 -2.38 -22.77
N GLY A 111 -3.62 -2.23 -22.80
CA GLY A 111 -2.74 -3.37 -22.74
C GLY A 111 -3.09 -4.16 -21.47
N SER A 112 -3.35 -5.46 -21.60
CA SER A 112 -3.63 -6.31 -20.43
C SER A 112 -2.51 -6.11 -19.42
N ALA A 113 -2.82 -5.63 -18.23
CA ALA A 113 -1.82 -5.33 -17.19
C ALA A 113 -1.28 -6.59 -16.51
N GLY A 114 -1.09 -7.68 -17.27
CA GLY A 114 -0.69 -8.98 -16.74
C GLY A 114 -1.82 -9.68 -16.00
N THR A 115 -1.46 -10.69 -15.23
CA THR A 115 -2.33 -11.52 -14.40
C THR A 115 -3.05 -10.68 -13.34
N ALA A 116 -4.35 -10.94 -13.12
CA ALA A 116 -5.09 -10.34 -12.02
C ALA A 116 -4.48 -10.73 -10.67
N SER A 117 -4.70 -9.91 -9.65
CA SER A 117 -4.41 -10.30 -8.28
C SER A 117 -5.27 -11.49 -7.85
N HIS A 118 -4.69 -12.42 -7.09
CA HIS A 118 -5.43 -13.55 -6.50
C HIS A 118 -6.44 -13.13 -5.42
N VAL A 119 -6.32 -11.92 -4.88
CA VAL A 119 -7.35 -11.39 -3.98
C VAL A 119 -8.64 -11.18 -4.76
N ARG A 120 -9.69 -11.89 -4.32
CA ARG A 120 -11.04 -11.66 -4.81
C ARG A 120 -11.48 -10.22 -4.54
N ASP A 121 -11.87 -9.52 -5.60
CA ASP A 121 -12.55 -8.24 -5.50
C ASP A 121 -13.95 -8.46 -4.90
N TYR A 122 -14.21 -7.82 -3.77
CA TYR A 122 -15.54 -7.74 -3.19
C TYR A 122 -16.01 -6.30 -3.23
N ASP A 123 -17.19 -6.09 -3.83
CA ASP A 123 -17.84 -4.77 -3.93
C ASP A 123 -18.35 -4.35 -2.54
N GLY A 124 -17.41 -3.91 -1.70
CA GLY A 124 -17.66 -3.48 -0.33
C GLY A 124 -17.87 -1.97 -0.28
N PHE A 125 -18.76 -1.54 0.62
CA PHE A 125 -19.06 -0.12 0.84
C PHE A 125 -17.80 0.71 1.11
N GLN A 126 -16.80 0.19 1.82
CA GLN A 126 -15.56 0.94 2.14
C GLN A 126 -14.49 0.95 1.04
N ASP A 127 -14.56 0.06 0.04
CA ASP A 127 -13.64 -0.02 -1.11
C ASP A 127 -12.13 0.10 -0.78
N LEU A 128 -11.68 -0.56 0.29
CA LEU A 128 -10.28 -0.46 0.75
C LEU A 128 -9.30 -1.20 -0.17
N GLN A 129 -9.78 -2.21 -0.91
CA GLN A 129 -8.95 -3.07 -1.74
C GLN A 129 -8.29 -2.31 -2.89
N GLN A 130 -8.94 -1.26 -3.42
CA GLN A 130 -8.38 -0.46 -4.51
C GLN A 130 -7.09 0.21 -4.08
N ALA A 131 -6.99 0.74 -2.86
CA ALA A 131 -5.79 1.42 -2.41
C ALA A 131 -4.66 0.45 -1.98
N ALA A 132 -4.96 -0.84 -1.79
CA ALA A 132 -4.01 -1.81 -1.28
C ALA A 132 -2.84 -2.03 -2.28
N PRO A 133 -1.59 -2.00 -1.80
CA PRO A 133 -0.45 -2.35 -2.64
C PRO A 133 -0.41 -3.88 -2.83
N ARG A 134 -0.17 -4.30 -4.08
CA ARG A 134 -0.09 -5.72 -4.46
C ARG A 134 1.30 -6.03 -5.01
N PRO A 135 1.80 -7.27 -4.86
CA PRO A 135 2.98 -7.71 -5.59
C PRO A 135 2.80 -7.47 -7.10
N GLU A 136 3.87 -7.01 -7.74
CA GLU A 136 3.97 -6.72 -9.18
C GLU A 136 2.95 -5.70 -9.70
N ASN A 137 2.29 -4.98 -8.78
CA ASN A 137 1.18 -4.09 -9.08
C ASN A 137 0.04 -4.78 -9.85
N LYS A 138 -0.19 -6.09 -9.61
CA LYS A 138 -1.31 -6.83 -10.23
C LYS A 138 -2.63 -6.10 -9.97
N PRO A 139 -3.44 -5.79 -11.00
CA PRO A 139 -4.73 -5.12 -10.80
C PRO A 139 -5.76 -6.06 -10.18
N LEU A 140 -6.77 -5.50 -9.51
CA LEU A 140 -7.98 -6.23 -9.11
C LEU A 140 -8.78 -6.68 -10.34
N ASP A 141 -9.01 -5.75 -11.26
CA ASP A 141 -9.68 -6.03 -12.54
C ASP A 141 -8.62 -6.14 -13.66
N PRO A 142 -8.38 -7.33 -14.22
CA PRO A 142 -7.42 -7.53 -15.31
C PRO A 142 -7.81 -6.79 -16.59
N GLU A 143 -9.10 -6.48 -16.78
CA GLU A 143 -9.60 -5.73 -17.94
C GLU A 143 -9.35 -4.21 -17.80
N LEU A 144 -8.87 -3.76 -16.63
CA LEU A 144 -8.58 -2.35 -16.33
C LEU A 144 -9.77 -1.43 -16.67
N LYS A 145 -10.99 -1.81 -16.27
CA LYS A 145 -12.18 -0.98 -16.53
C LYS A 145 -12.05 0.40 -15.90
N GLY A 146 -12.46 1.40 -16.68
CA GLY A 146 -12.42 2.82 -16.29
C GLY A 146 -11.07 3.49 -16.47
N PHE A 147 -10.03 2.76 -16.93
CA PHE A 147 -8.77 3.38 -17.32
C PHE A 147 -8.88 4.03 -18.71
N VAL A 148 -8.29 5.21 -18.82
CA VAL A 148 -8.15 5.97 -20.06
C VAL A 148 -6.67 6.09 -20.39
N LEU A 149 -6.29 5.73 -21.61
CA LEU A 149 -4.92 5.87 -22.10
C LEU A 149 -4.60 7.34 -22.37
N ILE A 150 -3.42 7.78 -21.95
CA ILE A 150 -2.89 9.11 -22.25
C ILE A 150 -2.34 9.06 -23.68
N PRO A 151 -2.89 9.86 -24.62
CA PRO A 151 -2.47 9.84 -26.02
C PRO A 151 -0.95 10.01 -26.19
N GLY A 152 -0.35 9.13 -26.99
CA GLY A 152 1.09 9.16 -27.27
C GLY A 152 1.98 8.51 -26.20
N THR A 153 1.41 7.79 -25.23
CA THR A 153 2.15 7.06 -24.19
C THR A 153 1.50 5.72 -23.87
N ASP A 154 2.23 4.82 -23.21
CA ASP A 154 1.69 3.59 -22.62
C ASP A 154 1.11 3.83 -21.20
N THR A 155 0.94 5.09 -20.80
CA THR A 155 0.42 5.45 -19.49
C THR A 155 -1.09 5.54 -19.54
N MET A 156 -1.75 4.96 -18.56
CA MET A 156 -3.20 5.02 -18.38
C MET A 156 -3.52 5.61 -17.02
N PHE A 157 -4.67 6.26 -16.91
CA PHE A 157 -5.16 6.77 -15.64
C PHE A 157 -6.63 6.45 -15.45
N LYS A 158 -7.05 6.33 -14.19
CA LYS A 158 -8.43 6.14 -13.76
C LYS A 158 -8.73 7.17 -12.70
N ILE A 159 -9.85 7.89 -12.88
CA ILE A 159 -10.45 8.71 -11.82
C ILE A 159 -11.50 7.84 -11.15
N GLY A 160 -11.40 7.70 -9.84
CA GLY A 160 -12.31 6.90 -9.03
C GLY A 160 -12.81 7.67 -7.81
N GLY A 161 -13.47 6.94 -6.91
CA GLY A 161 -14.02 7.49 -5.68
C GLY A 161 -15.45 7.03 -5.42
N SER A 162 -16.04 7.58 -4.36
CA SER A 162 -17.44 7.31 -3.99
C SER A 162 -18.06 8.57 -3.39
N ALA A 163 -19.30 8.87 -3.76
CA ALA A 163 -20.10 9.90 -3.10
C ALA A 163 -20.85 9.27 -1.92
N ARG A 164 -20.77 9.89 -0.74
CA ARG A 164 -21.42 9.39 0.48
C ARG A 164 -22.13 10.49 1.23
N VAL A 165 -23.29 10.16 1.79
CA VAL A 165 -24.02 10.97 2.76
C VAL A 165 -24.38 10.06 3.92
N ASP A 166 -23.89 10.39 5.10
CA ASP A 166 -24.12 9.65 6.34
C ASP A 166 -25.15 10.41 7.17
N ALA A 167 -26.08 9.69 7.78
CA ALA A 167 -27.05 10.21 8.74
C ALA A 167 -26.93 9.40 10.04
N ILE A 168 -26.65 10.09 11.13
CA ILE A 168 -26.36 9.50 12.44
C ILE A 168 -27.40 10.02 13.44
N GLY A 169 -28.03 9.09 14.15
CA GLY A 169 -28.85 9.37 15.33
C GLY A 169 -28.13 8.84 16.56
N ASP A 170 -27.85 9.74 17.51
CA ASP A 170 -27.19 9.48 18.78
C ASP A 170 -28.18 9.82 19.90
N PHE A 171 -28.36 8.93 20.87
CA PHE A 171 -29.40 9.07 21.89
C PHE A 171 -28.86 9.46 23.27
N ALA A 172 -27.54 9.49 23.46
CA ALA A 172 -26.94 9.65 24.78
C ALA A 172 -25.53 10.26 24.74
N ASP A 173 -25.26 11.12 23.75
CA ASP A 173 -23.95 11.70 23.42
C ASP A 173 -22.78 10.71 23.47
N ASN A 174 -22.42 10.16 22.31
CA ASN A 174 -21.24 9.30 22.15
C ASN A 174 -19.90 10.07 22.18
N GLY A 175 -19.92 11.40 22.34
CA GLY A 175 -18.75 12.29 22.34
C GLY A 175 -18.19 12.64 20.96
N ASN A 176 -18.69 12.06 19.86
CA ASN A 176 -18.28 12.40 18.48
C ASN A 176 -19.49 12.51 17.53
N PRO A 177 -19.75 13.69 16.94
CA PRO A 177 -20.95 13.91 16.13
C PRO A 177 -20.98 13.20 14.78
N ASN A 178 -19.84 12.74 14.25
CA ASN A 178 -19.71 12.29 12.86
C ASN A 178 -19.26 10.83 12.71
N GLN A 179 -18.99 10.11 13.79
CA GLN A 179 -18.62 8.69 13.79
C GLN A 179 -18.69 8.11 15.20
N PHE A 180 -18.76 6.78 15.33
CA PHE A 180 -18.79 6.12 16.63
C PHE A 180 -17.37 5.80 17.12
N VAL A 181 -16.84 6.62 18.03
CA VAL A 181 -15.53 6.40 18.66
C VAL A 181 -15.72 6.01 20.12
N PRO A 182 -15.57 4.72 20.50
CA PRO A 182 -15.87 4.27 21.87
C PRO A 182 -15.09 5.01 22.97
N SER A 183 -13.85 5.43 22.69
CA SER A 183 -13.01 6.15 23.66
C SER A 183 -13.42 7.60 23.90
N THR A 184 -14.33 8.17 23.09
CA THR A 184 -14.85 9.53 23.30
C THR A 184 -16.12 9.58 24.12
N ILE A 185 -16.73 8.42 24.43
CA ILE A 185 -17.96 8.36 25.21
C ILE A 185 -17.70 8.98 26.58
N PRO A 186 -18.40 10.07 26.95
CA PRO A 186 -18.19 10.73 28.23
C PRO A 186 -18.49 9.80 29.39
N VAL A 187 -17.67 9.83 30.44
CA VAL A 187 -17.89 9.10 31.70
C VAL A 187 -18.21 10.07 32.85
N GLY A 188 -18.72 9.54 33.96
CA GLY A 188 -19.16 10.36 35.11
C GLY A 188 -18.14 11.42 35.53
N GLY A 189 -18.58 12.67 35.59
CA GLY A 189 -17.72 13.83 35.88
C GLY A 189 -17.15 14.53 34.66
N GLN A 190 -17.36 14.01 33.45
CA GLN A 190 -17.01 14.68 32.19
C GLN A 190 -18.22 15.43 31.60
N PRO A 191 -17.98 16.54 30.87
CA PRO A 191 -19.02 17.17 30.05
C PRO A 191 -19.63 16.16 29.06
N GLY A 192 -20.96 16.19 28.91
CA GLY A 192 -21.68 15.28 28.01
C GLY A 192 -22.04 13.92 28.63
N PHE A 193 -21.62 13.61 29.86
CA PHE A 193 -22.05 12.38 30.53
C PHE A 193 -23.57 12.36 30.75
N GLY A 194 -24.24 11.37 30.15
CA GLY A 194 -25.71 11.31 30.12
C GLY A 194 -26.33 12.44 29.28
N GLY A 195 -25.60 12.90 28.26
CA GLY A 195 -26.01 13.97 27.36
C GLY A 195 -27.26 13.64 26.56
N ASP A 196 -27.82 14.67 25.91
CA ASP A 196 -29.05 14.58 25.15
C ASP A 196 -28.85 13.92 23.77
N GLU A 197 -29.98 13.64 23.11
CA GLU A 197 -30.00 13.13 21.74
C GLU A 197 -29.40 14.14 20.74
N ARG A 198 -28.71 13.62 19.73
CA ARG A 198 -28.14 14.39 18.62
C ARG A 198 -28.42 13.69 17.29
N ALA A 199 -28.68 14.48 16.26
CA ALA A 199 -28.77 14.01 14.89
C ALA A 199 -27.79 14.78 14.01
N THR A 200 -27.03 14.05 13.18
CA THR A 200 -26.05 14.63 12.26
C THR A 200 -26.26 14.07 10.86
N ILE A 201 -26.13 14.92 9.84
CA ILE A 201 -26.08 14.50 8.44
C ILE A 201 -24.88 15.17 7.79
N HIS A 202 -24.01 14.41 7.12
CA HIS A 202 -22.81 14.94 6.47
C HIS A 202 -22.32 14.12 5.28
N GLY A 203 -21.51 14.75 4.42
CA GLY A 203 -20.89 14.10 3.26
C GLY A 203 -19.41 13.75 3.43
N LYS A 204 -18.86 13.79 4.65
CA LYS A 204 -17.42 13.67 4.93
C LYS A 204 -16.78 12.39 4.38
N GLY A 205 -17.57 11.30 4.29
CA GLY A 205 -17.13 9.99 3.80
C GLY A 205 -16.88 9.93 2.30
N THR A 206 -17.24 10.98 1.55
CA THR A 206 -17.00 11.07 0.11
C THR A 206 -15.50 10.98 -0.19
N ARG A 207 -15.15 10.18 -1.21
CA ARG A 207 -13.77 9.95 -1.64
C ARG A 207 -13.57 10.30 -3.10
N ILE A 208 -12.37 10.76 -3.41
CA ILE A 208 -11.90 11.02 -4.77
C ILE A 208 -10.53 10.37 -4.90
N SER A 209 -10.33 9.59 -5.97
CA SER A 209 -9.07 8.94 -6.25
C SER A 209 -8.58 9.16 -7.67
N LEU A 210 -7.26 9.14 -7.82
CA LEU A 210 -6.54 9.13 -9.09
C LEU A 210 -5.55 7.97 -9.05
N GLU A 211 -5.70 7.06 -9.99
CA GLU A 211 -4.75 5.98 -10.21
C GLU A 211 -4.09 6.15 -11.58
N ILE A 212 -2.77 6.04 -11.61
CA ILE A 212 -1.97 6.07 -12.84
C ILE A 212 -1.21 4.76 -12.92
N ARG A 213 -1.30 4.09 -14.07
CA ARG A 213 -0.56 2.87 -14.37
C ARG A 213 0.24 3.04 -15.64
N ARG A 214 1.43 2.43 -15.68
CA ARG A 214 2.25 2.38 -16.90
C ARG A 214 2.96 1.02 -16.96
N PRO A 215 2.60 0.16 -17.92
CA PRO A 215 3.39 -1.03 -18.22
C PRO A 215 4.79 -0.61 -18.70
N THR A 216 5.82 -1.31 -18.26
CA THR A 216 7.19 -1.04 -18.68
C THR A 216 7.97 -2.34 -18.83
N ASP A 217 8.81 -2.44 -19.87
CA ASP A 217 9.47 -3.69 -20.25
C ASP A 217 10.51 -4.18 -19.22
N ALA A 218 11.23 -3.26 -18.58
CA ALA A 218 12.29 -3.57 -17.62
C ALA A 218 11.83 -3.53 -16.15
N LEU A 219 10.66 -2.94 -15.91
CA LEU A 219 10.26 -2.38 -14.61
C LEU A 219 8.96 -3.01 -14.05
N GLY A 220 8.29 -3.82 -14.87
CA GLY A 220 6.94 -4.31 -14.58
C GLY A 220 5.90 -3.18 -14.72
N ASN A 221 4.74 -3.35 -14.13
CA ASN A 221 3.75 -2.27 -14.10
C ASN A 221 4.17 -1.22 -13.08
N LEU A 222 4.34 0.04 -13.48
CA LEU A 222 4.42 1.17 -12.56
C LEU A 222 3.00 1.53 -12.10
N ARG A 223 2.84 1.85 -10.82
CA ARG A 223 1.58 2.34 -10.26
C ARG A 223 1.80 3.59 -9.41
N ILE A 224 0.96 4.60 -9.58
CA ILE A 224 0.82 5.73 -8.66
C ILE A 224 -0.64 5.78 -8.24
N TYR A 225 -0.89 5.90 -6.94
CA TYR A 225 -2.24 5.95 -6.40
C TYR A 225 -2.36 7.11 -5.41
N ASN A 226 -3.34 7.97 -5.64
CA ASN A 226 -3.76 9.02 -4.72
C ASN A 226 -5.25 8.87 -4.40
N GLU A 227 -5.60 8.93 -3.12
CA GLU A 227 -6.98 8.97 -2.65
C GLU A 227 -7.11 9.96 -1.50
N ASN A 228 -8.21 10.71 -1.49
CA ASN A 228 -8.52 11.72 -0.49
C ASN A 228 -9.96 11.58 -0.01
N ASP A 229 -10.21 12.06 1.21
CA ASP A 229 -11.54 12.21 1.80
C ASP A 229 -11.70 13.58 2.48
N PHE A 230 -12.86 13.80 3.10
CA PHE A 230 -13.19 15.03 3.83
C PHE A 230 -13.37 14.79 5.33
N PHE A 231 -12.72 13.75 5.86
CA PHE A 231 -12.72 13.34 7.28
C PHE A 231 -11.44 13.75 8.01
N GLY A 232 -10.75 14.80 7.56
CA GLY A 232 -9.58 15.36 8.23
C GLY A 232 -9.86 15.89 9.64
N ASP A 233 -11.12 16.20 9.93
CA ASP A 233 -11.61 16.50 11.27
C ASP A 233 -12.93 15.74 11.47
N SER A 234 -13.02 14.97 12.55
CA SER A 234 -14.22 14.20 12.89
C SER A 234 -15.13 14.90 13.90
N THR A 235 -14.68 16.00 14.53
CA THR A 235 -15.42 16.64 15.63
C THR A 235 -16.20 17.86 15.17
N SER A 236 -15.71 18.59 14.15
CA SER A 236 -16.45 19.72 13.58
C SER A 236 -17.35 19.32 12.40
N ASN A 237 -18.24 20.23 12.00
CA ASN A 237 -19.09 20.09 10.82
C ASN A 237 -18.35 20.38 9.49
N ALA A 238 -17.06 20.76 9.53
CA ALA A 238 -16.31 21.12 8.34
C ALA A 238 -15.89 19.89 7.52
N MET A 239 -15.99 19.97 6.19
CA MET A 239 -15.45 18.96 5.28
C MET A 239 -13.94 19.18 5.10
N THR A 240 -13.16 18.86 6.13
CA THR A 240 -11.71 19.05 6.14
C THR A 240 -11.05 18.00 5.24
N PHE A 241 -10.40 18.47 4.17
CA PHE A 241 -9.68 17.62 3.23
C PHE A 241 -8.56 16.84 3.92
N ARG A 242 -8.45 15.55 3.62
CA ARG A 242 -7.39 14.67 4.10
C ARG A 242 -6.92 13.74 3.01
N VAL A 243 -5.59 13.69 2.84
CA VAL A 243 -4.92 12.70 2.00
C VAL A 243 -4.91 11.36 2.73
N ARG A 244 -5.54 10.35 2.15
CA ARG A 244 -5.59 8.99 2.69
C ARG A 244 -4.40 8.18 2.22
N HIS A 245 -4.21 8.17 0.90
CA HIS A 245 -3.18 7.42 0.21
C HIS A 245 -2.49 8.34 -0.76
N PHE A 246 -1.16 8.29 -0.77
CA PHE A 246 -0.36 8.87 -1.84
C PHE A 246 0.95 8.11 -1.92
N TYR A 247 1.04 7.17 -2.85
CA TYR A 247 2.22 6.32 -3.01
C TYR A 247 2.48 5.97 -4.47
N GLY A 248 3.72 5.57 -4.74
CA GLY A 248 4.13 4.94 -5.99
C GLY A 248 4.70 3.55 -5.74
N GLN A 249 4.56 2.66 -6.73
CA GLN A 249 5.12 1.31 -6.69
C GLN A 249 5.84 0.96 -8.00
N ALA A 250 7.05 0.40 -7.86
CA ALA A 250 8.16 0.19 -8.82
C ALA A 250 8.89 -1.12 -8.46
N TRP A 251 8.96 -2.18 -9.27
CA TRP A 251 9.70 -3.42 -8.94
C TRP A 251 9.40 -3.98 -7.53
N ASN A 252 8.13 -4.01 -7.11
CA ASN A 252 7.71 -4.38 -5.75
C ASN A 252 8.26 -3.50 -4.61
N PHE A 253 8.97 -2.43 -4.93
CA PHE A 253 9.18 -1.32 -4.01
C PHE A 253 7.94 -0.44 -3.98
N LEU A 254 7.61 0.01 -2.79
CA LEU A 254 6.58 0.99 -2.52
C LEU A 254 7.24 2.15 -1.79
N ILE A 255 6.93 3.37 -2.23
CA ILE A 255 7.35 4.60 -1.54
C ILE A 255 6.12 5.52 -1.43
N GLY A 256 5.86 6.01 -0.22
CA GLY A 256 4.80 6.99 0.05
C GLY A 256 3.88 6.55 1.19
N GLN A 257 2.72 7.19 1.28
CA GLN A 257 1.74 6.95 2.35
C GLN A 257 0.65 5.98 1.91
N THR A 258 0.55 4.83 2.59
CA THR A 258 -0.56 3.89 2.44
C THR A 258 -0.68 3.01 3.69
N PHE A 259 -1.51 1.96 3.64
CA PHE A 259 -1.68 0.99 4.72
C PHE A 259 -0.35 0.45 5.23
N SER A 260 -0.16 0.46 6.56
CA SER A 260 0.99 -0.15 7.24
C SER A 260 1.11 -1.64 6.89
N GLY A 261 2.33 -2.18 6.90
CA GLY A 261 2.59 -3.59 6.62
C GLY A 261 2.08 -4.49 7.72
N PHE A 262 1.76 -3.89 8.87
CA PHE A 262 1.17 -4.55 10.01
C PHE A 262 -0.36 -4.69 9.85
N MET A 263 -0.95 -4.09 8.82
CA MET A 263 -2.38 -4.21 8.50
C MET A 263 -2.61 -5.18 7.34
N ASN A 264 -3.71 -5.92 7.41
CA ASN A 264 -4.32 -6.59 6.27
C ASN A 264 -5.60 -5.84 5.81
N PRO A 265 -5.56 -5.04 4.72
CA PRO A 265 -6.73 -4.29 4.24
C PRO A 265 -7.83 -5.18 3.64
N ASP A 266 -7.50 -6.39 3.17
CA ASP A 266 -8.47 -7.31 2.57
C ASP A 266 -9.19 -8.19 3.62
N ALA A 267 -8.78 -8.11 4.89
CA ALA A 267 -9.48 -8.72 6.02
C ALA A 267 -10.48 -7.76 6.70
N TRP A 268 -10.60 -6.53 6.18
CA TRP A 268 -11.54 -5.55 6.72
C TRP A 268 -12.99 -5.95 6.46
N PRO A 269 -13.83 -6.03 7.50
CA PRO A 269 -15.25 -6.25 7.30
C PRO A 269 -15.88 -5.01 6.66
N ASP A 270 -16.94 -5.23 5.89
CA ASP A 270 -17.70 -4.12 5.34
C ASP A 270 -18.59 -3.51 6.42
N VAL A 271 -18.30 -2.26 6.79
CA VAL A 271 -18.97 -1.54 7.87
C VAL A 271 -19.44 -0.17 7.40
N LEU A 272 -20.59 0.25 7.93
CA LEU A 272 -21.19 1.54 7.60
C LEU A 272 -20.48 2.70 8.30
N ASP A 273 -20.26 2.58 9.62
CA ASP A 273 -19.64 3.64 10.41
C ASP A 273 -18.20 3.91 9.96
N TYR A 274 -17.87 5.19 9.83
CA TYR A 274 -16.61 5.63 9.25
C TYR A 274 -15.39 5.32 10.13
N GLN A 275 -15.56 5.20 11.45
CA GLN A 275 -14.47 4.86 12.38
C GLN A 275 -13.90 3.46 12.07
N GLY A 276 -14.73 2.56 11.56
CA GLY A 276 -14.37 1.16 11.37
C GLY A 276 -14.67 0.29 12.60
N PRO A 277 -14.44 -1.03 12.50
CA PRO A 277 -14.65 -1.95 13.61
C PRO A 277 -13.62 -1.71 14.72
N ALA A 278 -14.06 -1.75 15.98
CA ALA A 278 -13.16 -1.61 17.11
C ALA A 278 -12.14 -2.76 17.17
N GLY A 279 -10.87 -2.43 17.47
CA GLY A 279 -9.80 -3.41 17.62
C GLY A 279 -9.14 -3.87 16.32
N ILE A 280 -9.61 -3.44 15.14
CA ILE A 280 -8.87 -3.67 13.90
C ILE A 280 -7.71 -2.67 13.78
N LEU A 281 -6.61 -3.12 13.19
CA LEU A 281 -5.50 -2.23 12.87
C LEU A 281 -5.93 -1.29 11.75
N ASN A 282 -5.94 0.01 12.03
CA ASN A 282 -6.21 1.07 11.05
C ASN A 282 -5.13 2.14 11.04
N ARG A 283 -4.05 1.91 10.28
CA ARG A 283 -2.97 2.89 10.13
C ARG A 283 -2.49 2.99 8.70
N ARG A 284 -2.30 4.25 8.28
CA ARG A 284 -1.72 4.63 7.00
C ARG A 284 -0.64 5.65 7.28
N GLN A 285 0.56 5.36 6.82
CA GLN A 285 1.73 6.15 7.16
C GLN A 285 2.73 6.13 6.01
N ALA A 286 3.59 7.13 5.96
CA ALA A 286 4.67 7.16 5.00
C ALA A 286 5.60 5.97 5.24
N GLN A 287 5.97 5.27 4.17
CA GLN A 287 6.78 4.08 4.26
C GLN A 287 7.60 3.84 3.00
N VAL A 288 8.65 3.04 3.17
CA VAL A 288 9.37 2.35 2.09
C VAL A 288 9.23 0.86 2.33
N ARG A 289 8.57 0.15 1.41
CA ARG A 289 8.35 -1.30 1.54
C ARG A 289 8.91 -2.03 0.33
N TYR A 290 9.58 -3.14 0.57
CA TYR A 290 9.93 -4.11 -0.45
C TYR A 290 9.10 -5.38 -0.27
N THR A 291 8.54 -5.90 -1.34
CA THR A 291 7.74 -7.14 -1.35
C THR A 291 8.38 -8.15 -2.29
N GLN A 292 8.57 -9.37 -1.80
CA GLN A 292 9.15 -10.47 -2.56
C GLN A 292 8.10 -11.57 -2.75
N PRO A 293 7.64 -11.83 -3.99
CA PRO A 293 6.89 -13.04 -4.31
C PRO A 293 7.77 -14.28 -4.03
N LEU A 294 7.19 -15.32 -3.42
CA LEU A 294 7.93 -16.50 -2.97
C LEU A 294 7.45 -17.80 -3.63
N TRP A 295 6.14 -17.99 -3.80
CA TRP A 295 5.60 -19.19 -4.44
C TRP A 295 4.26 -18.91 -5.11
N GLU A 296 4.01 -19.61 -6.21
CA GLU A 296 2.77 -19.60 -6.98
C GLU A 296 2.38 -21.07 -7.19
N GLY A 297 1.24 -21.48 -6.65
CA GLY A 297 0.79 -22.88 -6.67
C GLY A 297 -0.65 -22.97 -6.18
N CYS A 298 -0.88 -23.48 -4.96
CA CYS A 298 -2.19 -23.43 -4.29
C CYS A 298 -2.52 -22.02 -3.75
N GLY A 299 -2.24 -20.96 -4.51
CA GLY A 299 -2.26 -19.56 -4.11
C GLY A 299 -0.92 -18.85 -4.26
N GLU A 300 -0.92 -17.54 -4.06
CA GLU A 300 0.26 -16.68 -4.14
C GLU A 300 0.76 -16.33 -2.74
N GLY A 301 2.04 -16.63 -2.50
CA GLY A 301 2.73 -16.27 -1.27
C GLY A 301 3.76 -15.17 -1.50
N HIS A 302 3.81 -14.19 -0.60
CA HIS A 302 4.84 -13.17 -0.60
C HIS A 302 5.28 -12.80 0.82
N ALA A 303 6.53 -12.35 0.94
CA ALA A 303 7.05 -11.74 2.15
C ALA A 303 7.41 -10.28 1.89
N TYR A 304 7.43 -9.47 2.93
CA TYR A 304 7.76 -8.06 2.82
C TYR A 304 8.49 -7.53 4.05
N ILE A 305 9.24 -6.47 3.81
CA ILE A 305 9.85 -5.62 4.85
C ILE A 305 9.50 -4.16 4.55
N SER A 306 9.09 -3.43 5.59
CA SER A 306 8.62 -2.05 5.53
C SER A 306 9.37 -1.21 6.56
N LEU A 307 9.90 -0.07 6.14
CA LEU A 307 10.36 0.99 7.02
C LEU A 307 9.29 2.06 7.05
N GLU A 308 8.71 2.33 8.21
CA GLU A 308 7.51 3.14 8.35
C GLU A 308 7.73 4.35 9.26
N TYR A 309 7.00 5.44 8.99
CA TYR A 309 7.08 6.66 9.77
C TYR A 309 6.67 6.39 11.22
N PRO A 310 7.54 6.69 12.19
CA PRO A 310 7.34 6.32 13.58
C PRO A 310 6.42 7.31 14.30
N GLU A 311 5.12 7.11 14.17
CA GLU A 311 4.09 7.87 14.87
C GLU A 311 3.72 7.19 16.20
N SER A 312 3.92 7.90 17.32
CA SER A 312 3.58 7.43 18.67
C SER A 312 2.79 8.48 19.41
N ASP A 313 1.86 8.04 20.25
CA ASP A 313 1.15 8.91 21.20
C ASP A 313 1.63 8.59 22.62
N ILE A 314 1.90 9.62 23.40
CA ILE A 314 2.22 9.49 24.83
C ILE A 314 0.99 9.91 25.62
N LEU A 315 0.37 8.94 26.30
CA LEU A 315 -0.81 9.16 27.15
C LEU A 315 -0.52 8.85 28.64
N ASP A 316 0.76 8.78 29.01
CA ASP A 316 1.15 8.45 30.39
C ASP A 316 1.19 9.70 31.27
N SER A 317 0.19 9.82 32.15
CA SER A 317 0.07 10.89 33.14
C SER A 317 1.17 10.94 34.20
N THR A 318 2.02 9.91 34.28
CA THR A 318 3.18 9.88 35.18
C THR A 318 4.41 10.58 34.61
N LEU A 319 4.40 10.87 33.31
CA LEU A 319 5.50 11.59 32.66
C LEU A 319 5.45 13.09 33.00
N PRO A 320 6.61 13.77 32.99
CA PRO A 320 6.68 15.21 33.21
C PRO A 320 5.73 15.99 32.30
N ALA A 321 5.24 17.13 32.82
CA ALA A 321 4.50 18.08 31.99
C ALA A 321 5.38 18.51 30.79
N ASN A 322 4.76 18.63 29.61
CA ASN A 322 5.42 18.92 28.33
C ASN A 322 6.38 17.81 27.86
N SER A 323 6.14 16.54 28.22
CA SER A 323 6.81 15.44 27.54
C SER A 323 6.35 15.35 26.09
N GLU A 324 7.30 15.37 25.16
CA GLU A 324 7.06 15.26 23.73
C GLU A 324 7.60 13.92 23.20
N VAL A 325 6.89 13.36 22.22
CA VAL A 325 7.29 12.12 21.55
C VAL A 325 8.55 12.37 20.76
N ARG A 326 9.57 11.55 20.98
CA ARG A 326 10.77 11.52 20.16
C ARG A 326 10.97 10.14 19.55
N SER A 327 10.91 10.08 18.22
CA SER A 327 11.25 8.88 17.45
C SER A 327 12.62 9.08 16.78
N THR A 328 13.60 8.25 17.15
CA THR A 328 14.98 8.33 16.60
C THR A 328 15.22 7.37 15.43
N THR A 329 14.32 6.42 15.21
CA THR A 329 14.42 5.40 14.17
C THR A 329 13.05 5.16 13.54
N PRO A 330 12.97 4.79 12.25
CA PRO A 330 11.72 4.34 11.66
C PRO A 330 11.25 3.04 12.29
N ASP A 331 9.95 2.78 12.21
CA ASP A 331 9.43 1.47 12.59
C ASP A 331 9.80 0.45 11.53
N VAL A 332 10.09 -0.77 11.97
CA VAL A 332 10.36 -1.88 11.06
C VAL A 332 9.22 -2.87 11.15
N VAL A 333 8.59 -3.13 10.01
CA VAL A 333 7.59 -4.19 9.88
C VAL A 333 8.14 -5.27 8.96
N ILE A 334 8.04 -6.52 9.40
CA ILE A 334 8.28 -7.70 8.57
C ILE A 334 7.01 -8.54 8.53
N GLY A 335 6.69 -9.15 7.40
CA GLY A 335 5.51 -9.98 7.31
C GLY A 335 5.51 -10.92 6.13
N GLY A 336 4.61 -11.89 6.21
CA GLY A 336 4.32 -12.85 5.16
C GLY A 336 2.82 -12.94 4.94
N ARG A 337 2.42 -13.11 3.69
CA ARG A 337 1.03 -13.20 3.28
C ARG A 337 0.84 -14.26 2.23
N TRP A 338 -0.26 -14.99 2.37
CA TRP A 338 -0.76 -15.97 1.42
C TRP A 338 -2.15 -15.56 0.93
N GLU A 339 -2.36 -15.66 -0.38
CA GLU A 339 -3.61 -15.34 -1.06
C GLU A 339 -4.08 -16.55 -1.86
N GLY A 340 -5.29 -17.03 -1.60
CA GLY A 340 -5.91 -18.13 -2.34
C GLY A 340 -7.38 -17.87 -2.63
N ASP A 341 -8.03 -18.82 -3.31
CA ASP A 341 -9.38 -18.61 -3.88
C ASP A 341 -10.46 -18.38 -2.81
N VAL A 342 -10.27 -18.93 -1.62
CA VAL A 342 -11.23 -18.86 -0.51
C VAL A 342 -10.94 -17.72 0.47
N GLY A 343 -9.80 -17.05 0.35
CA GLY A 343 -9.39 -15.98 1.26
C GLY A 343 -7.89 -15.75 1.32
N ASN A 344 -7.48 -14.93 2.28
CA ASN A 344 -6.08 -14.58 2.50
C ASN A 344 -5.72 -14.76 3.99
N LEU A 345 -4.43 -14.99 4.24
CA LEU A 345 -3.84 -15.05 5.57
C LEU A 345 -2.57 -14.20 5.60
N GLN A 346 -2.40 -13.40 6.65
CA GLN A 346 -1.23 -12.58 6.86
C GLN A 346 -0.73 -12.76 8.28
N LEU A 347 0.59 -12.82 8.43
CA LEU A 347 1.27 -12.76 9.72
C LEU A 347 2.33 -11.67 9.61
N ALA A 348 2.28 -10.69 10.50
CA ALA A 348 3.28 -9.62 10.54
C ALA A 348 3.79 -9.37 11.95
N GLY A 349 5.04 -8.92 12.04
CA GLY A 349 5.68 -8.43 13.25
C GLY A 349 6.15 -7.00 13.05
N ILE A 350 6.02 -6.18 14.09
CA ILE A 350 6.52 -4.81 14.13
C ILE A 350 7.52 -4.64 15.26
N GLY A 351 8.61 -3.90 15.01
CA GLY A 351 9.58 -3.45 15.99
C GLY A 351 9.73 -1.94 15.92
N ARG A 352 9.76 -1.27 17.07
CA ARG A 352 9.72 0.19 17.19
C ARG A 352 10.63 0.66 18.32
N SER A 353 11.21 1.84 18.17
CA SER A 353 11.82 2.58 19.29
C SER A 353 10.86 3.67 19.74
N LEU A 354 10.47 3.62 21.01
CA LEU A 354 9.56 4.57 21.64
C LEU A 354 10.40 5.45 22.57
N GLY A 355 10.52 6.73 22.23
CA GLY A 355 11.24 7.69 23.04
C GLY A 355 10.38 8.88 23.41
N PHE A 356 10.75 9.53 24.51
CA PHE A 356 10.22 10.83 24.87
C PHE A 356 11.32 11.74 25.42
N GLU A 357 11.14 13.04 25.22
CA GLU A 357 11.96 14.08 25.82
C GLU A 357 11.08 14.99 26.69
N SER A 358 11.69 15.70 27.63
CA SER A 358 11.01 16.74 28.40
C SER A 358 11.96 17.89 28.71
N ASP A 359 11.43 19.11 28.77
CA ASP A 359 12.24 20.32 28.98
C ASP A 359 12.97 20.36 30.35
N THR A 360 12.48 19.60 31.33
CA THR A 360 12.90 19.73 32.74
C THR A 360 13.12 18.38 33.45
N GLY A 361 13.10 17.27 32.72
CA GLY A 361 13.11 15.92 33.28
C GLY A 361 13.94 14.91 32.49
N PRO A 362 13.94 13.63 32.93
CA PRO A 362 14.70 12.58 32.26
C PRO A 362 14.12 12.28 30.87
N GLU A 363 15.01 12.04 29.92
CA GLU A 363 14.69 11.39 28.64
C GLU A 363 14.57 9.88 28.88
N GLY A 364 13.76 9.21 28.07
CA GLY A 364 13.65 7.76 28.10
C GLY A 364 13.45 7.19 26.72
N ASP A 365 14.01 5.99 26.50
CA ASP A 365 13.76 5.16 25.33
C ASP A 365 13.40 3.74 25.75
N THR A 366 12.53 3.11 24.97
CA THR A 366 12.19 1.70 25.12
C THR A 366 11.88 1.06 23.78
N VAL A 367 12.05 -0.25 23.68
CA VAL A 367 11.73 -1.00 22.46
C VAL A 367 10.31 -1.54 22.57
N GLY A 368 9.46 -1.16 21.62
CA GLY A 368 8.12 -1.70 21.43
C GLY A 368 8.12 -2.78 20.35
N TRP A 369 7.24 -3.78 20.50
CA TRP A 369 7.01 -4.78 19.47
C TRP A 369 5.55 -5.26 19.46
N GLY A 370 5.14 -5.89 18.36
CA GLY A 370 3.80 -6.45 18.21
C GLY A 370 3.74 -7.51 17.11
N ILE A 371 2.67 -8.31 17.14
CA ILE A 371 2.34 -9.34 16.13
C ILE A 371 0.88 -9.14 15.74
N SER A 372 0.56 -9.29 14.45
CA SER A 372 -0.78 -9.18 13.88
C SER A 372 -1.13 -10.38 13.01
#